data_AF-A0AAE0QVC5-F1
#
_entry.id   AF-A0AAE0QVC5-F1
#
_cell.length_a   1.000
_cell.length_b   1.000
_cell.length_c   1.000
_cell.angle_alpha   90.00
_cell.angle_beta   90.00
_cell.angle_gamma   90.00
#
_symmetry.space_group_name_H-M   'P 1'
#
loop_
_entity.id
_entity.type
_entity.pdbx_description
1 polymer ?
#
loop_
_entity_poly.entity_id
_entity_poly.type
_entity_poly.pdbx_seq_one_letter_code
_entity_poly.pdbx_strand_id
1 'polypeptide(L)'
;MALYYILAIFFLLVLAFVPVSGWLGGLRRQLRHTGRPSELQPWWSRKQKLGSGRSSVRPWRRTIRRPRGNSGRPFGLRRGKQLSANTVYGGGGELLVSTGDIVGRWKEYFEDLLNPTDTPSVEEPEAEDSEVDSFITQAEATEVVQQLLGGKAPGVDEIRPEYLKSLDVVGLSWLTHLCNIAWRSGTVPLDWATGVVVPLFKKGDRRVCSNYRGITLLSLPGKVYSRVLERRVQSLVEPRIQEEQCSFRPSRGTLDQLYTLHRVLEGSWEFAQPVHMCFVDLEKAFDRVPRGILWEVLWEYGVHGPLLRAVRSLYNRIRSLVRIASCKSDLFPVHVGLRQGCPLSLVLFIVFMDRISRCSQGLEGVRFGDHRISSLIFADDVVLLAPSSLDLQHALGRFAAECEAAGMRVSTSKSEAMVLDRKKVACTLQFGGEVLPQVEEFKYLGVLFMSEGRMDREIDRRIGAAAAVMRSMYRSVVVKKELSRKAKLLIYQSIYVPTLTYGHELWVMTERSSWNVFTHCITCDDKDGGKCFICKTLRS
;
A
#
# COMPACT_ATOMS: atom_id res chain seq x y z
N MET A 1 27.61 -17.37 26.90
CA MET A 1 27.89 -18.44 25.91
C MET A 1 26.61 -18.94 25.22
N ALA A 2 25.56 -19.37 25.95
CA ALA A 2 24.27 -19.75 25.34
C ALA A 2 23.59 -18.62 24.53
N LEU A 3 23.66 -17.37 25.02
CA LEU A 3 23.15 -16.18 24.33
C LEU A 3 23.79 -15.94 22.95
N TYR A 4 25.10 -16.25 22.81
CA TYR A 4 25.84 -16.07 21.55
C TYR A 4 25.46 -17.17 20.54
N TYR A 5 25.20 -18.38 21.02
CA TYR A 5 24.72 -19.49 20.17
C TYR A 5 23.26 -19.31 19.75
N ILE A 6 22.39 -18.79 20.62
CA ILE A 6 20.98 -18.53 20.30
C ILE A 6 20.85 -17.35 19.32
N LEU A 7 21.58 -16.25 19.57
CA LEU A 7 21.64 -15.15 18.61
C LEU A 7 22.32 -15.57 17.31
N ALA A 8 23.35 -16.42 17.33
CA ALA A 8 23.98 -16.93 16.11
C ALA A 8 23.07 -17.89 15.35
N ILE A 9 22.27 -18.73 16.01
CA ILE A 9 21.29 -19.63 15.38
C ILE A 9 20.10 -18.84 14.83
N PHE A 10 19.63 -17.82 15.54
CA PHE A 10 18.61 -16.89 15.03
C PHE A 10 19.16 -16.07 13.86
N PHE A 11 20.39 -15.54 13.95
CA PHE A 11 21.06 -14.88 12.82
C PHE A 11 21.30 -15.84 11.65
N LEU A 12 21.66 -17.10 11.89
CA LEU A 12 21.84 -18.11 10.84
C LEU A 12 20.51 -18.53 10.23
N LEU A 13 19.43 -18.61 11.00
CA LEU A 13 18.06 -18.88 10.53
C LEU A 13 17.40 -17.66 9.87
N VAL A 14 17.86 -16.45 10.13
CA VAL A 14 17.39 -15.24 9.44
C VAL A 14 18.23 -14.99 8.18
N LEU A 15 19.57 -15.12 8.26
CA LEU A 15 20.48 -14.95 7.13
C LEU A 15 20.41 -16.10 6.11
N ALA A 16 20.08 -17.33 6.51
CA ALA A 16 19.85 -18.42 5.55
C ALA A 16 18.53 -18.27 4.77
N PHE A 17 17.65 -17.34 5.18
CA PHE A 17 16.30 -17.18 4.64
C PHE A 17 16.05 -15.81 3.98
N VAL A 18 17.05 -14.91 3.96
CA VAL A 18 17.01 -13.60 3.28
C VAL A 18 18.17 -13.50 2.27
N PRO A 19 17.94 -13.19 0.97
CA PRO A 19 19.03 -13.02 0.02
C PRO A 19 19.81 -11.71 0.32
N VAL A 20 21.08 -11.85 0.70
CA VAL A 20 22.02 -10.77 1.12
C VAL A 20 22.44 -9.82 -0.03
N SER A 21 21.84 -9.88 -1.22
CA SER A 21 22.27 -9.07 -2.38
C SER A 21 21.87 -7.59 -2.30
N GLY A 22 20.85 -7.22 -1.51
CA GLY A 22 20.42 -5.82 -1.33
C GLY A 22 21.28 -5.01 -0.35
N TRP A 23 21.98 -5.68 0.56
CA TRP A 23 22.66 -5.06 1.71
C TRP A 23 23.95 -4.31 1.34
N LEU A 24 24.69 -4.76 0.32
CA LEU A 24 25.98 -4.16 -0.05
C LEU A 24 25.86 -2.97 -1.02
N GLY A 25 24.69 -2.78 -1.66
CA GLY A 25 24.45 -1.71 -2.64
C GLY A 25 24.10 -0.35 -2.03
N GLY A 26 23.50 -0.35 -0.83
CA GLY A 26 23.17 0.86 -0.07
C GLY A 26 24.39 1.41 0.70
N LEU A 27 25.13 0.52 1.37
CA LEU A 27 26.28 0.91 2.20
C LEU A 27 27.45 1.51 1.39
N ARG A 28 27.63 1.08 0.13
CA ARG A 28 28.65 1.65 -0.79
C ARG A 28 28.30 3.03 -1.34
N ARG A 29 27.04 3.48 -1.24
CA ARG A 29 26.61 4.81 -1.69
C ARG A 29 26.78 5.87 -0.60
N GLN A 30 26.58 5.52 0.67
CA GLN A 30 26.77 6.46 1.79
C GLN A 30 28.25 6.73 2.15
N LEU A 31 29.16 5.77 1.94
CA LEU A 31 30.57 5.93 2.35
C LEU A 31 31.45 6.76 1.39
N ARG A 32 30.88 7.40 0.36
CA ARG A 32 31.63 8.27 -0.57
C ARG A 32 31.54 9.77 -0.29
N HIS A 33 30.72 10.21 0.67
CA HIS A 33 30.45 11.65 0.85
C HIS A 33 30.80 12.27 2.21
N THR A 34 31.46 11.56 3.12
CA THR A 34 31.84 12.15 4.42
C THR A 34 33.32 11.98 4.68
N GLY A 35 34.09 13.02 4.37
CA GLY A 35 35.50 13.13 4.71
C GLY A 35 35.72 13.45 6.18
N ARG A 36 36.19 12.43 6.93
CA ARG A 36 37.24 12.45 7.98
C ARG A 36 37.16 13.39 9.23
N PRO A 37 37.86 13.02 10.32
CA PRO A 37 37.21 12.80 11.63
C PRO A 37 37.95 13.42 12.83
N SER A 38 37.25 13.60 13.95
CA SER A 38 37.83 13.42 15.29
C SER A 38 36.76 13.63 16.35
N GLU A 39 36.85 12.84 17.42
CA GLU A 39 35.96 12.78 18.60
C GLU A 39 34.81 11.77 18.47
N LEU A 40 34.68 10.92 19.51
CA LEU A 40 33.86 9.70 19.63
C LEU A 40 34.54 8.34 19.28
N GLN A 41 35.83 8.19 19.57
CA GLN A 41 36.40 6.89 19.98
C GLN A 41 36.36 6.82 21.52
N PRO A 42 35.38 6.11 22.14
CA PRO A 42 35.68 4.75 22.60
C PRO A 42 34.45 3.83 22.76
N TRP A 43 33.68 3.54 21.70
CA TRP A 43 32.64 2.48 21.72
C TRP A 43 32.70 1.48 20.55
N TRP A 44 33.73 1.56 19.69
CA TRP A 44 33.80 0.82 18.42
C TRP A 44 34.95 -0.21 18.29
N SER A 45 35.66 -0.56 19.38
CA SER A 45 36.80 -1.50 19.33
C SER A 45 36.51 -2.84 20.01
N ARG A 46 35.41 -3.51 19.63
CA ARG A 46 35.21 -4.93 20.03
C ARG A 46 34.28 -5.74 19.13
N LYS A 47 34.42 -5.65 17.79
CA LYS A 47 33.84 -6.67 16.87
C LYS A 47 34.41 -6.63 15.43
N GLN A 48 35.73 -6.68 15.29
CA GLN A 48 36.38 -7.04 14.02
C GLN A 48 37.46 -8.09 14.27
N LYS A 49 37.13 -9.36 14.03
CA LYS A 49 38.08 -10.44 13.71
C LYS A 49 37.29 -11.59 13.06
N LEU A 50 37.83 -12.07 11.93
CA LEU A 50 37.36 -13.16 11.05
C LEU A 50 36.21 -12.76 10.10
N GLY A 51 36.28 -12.90 8.78
CA GLY A 51 37.28 -13.46 7.88
C GLY A 51 36.65 -13.50 6.48
N SER A 52 37.40 -13.08 5.47
CA SER A 52 37.01 -12.92 4.07
C SER A 52 36.84 -14.25 3.32
N GLY A 53 35.87 -14.30 2.41
CA GLY A 53 35.81 -15.30 1.33
C GLY A 53 34.95 -14.80 0.17
N ARG A 54 35.56 -14.46 -0.97
CA ARG A 54 34.88 -14.18 -2.24
C ARG A 54 34.57 -15.49 -2.96
N SER A 55 33.36 -15.64 -3.49
CA SER A 55 33.12 -16.45 -4.68
C SER A 55 32.04 -15.84 -5.57
N SER A 56 32.23 -16.00 -6.87
CA SER A 56 31.57 -15.32 -7.97
C SER A 56 30.21 -15.94 -8.29
N VAL A 57 29.21 -15.10 -8.60
CA VAL A 57 27.92 -15.56 -9.16
C VAL A 57 27.86 -15.12 -10.62
N ARG A 58 27.93 -16.10 -11.53
CA ARG A 58 27.54 -15.95 -12.95
C ARG A 58 26.04 -16.28 -13.09
N PRO A 59 25.24 -15.57 -13.91
CA PRO A 59 23.84 -15.90 -14.14
C PRO A 59 23.70 -16.99 -15.21
N TRP A 60 22.94 -18.05 -14.93
CA TRP A 60 22.52 -19.02 -15.94
C TRP A 60 21.03 -18.84 -16.28
N ARG A 61 20.75 -18.68 -17.57
CA ARG A 61 19.44 -18.64 -18.22
C ARG A 61 19.18 -19.96 -18.98
N ARG A 62 17.89 -20.25 -19.17
CA ARG A 62 17.24 -21.25 -20.05
C ARG A 62 17.33 -22.70 -19.51
N THR A 63 16.37 -23.60 -19.67
CA THR A 63 15.45 -23.88 -20.79
C THR A 63 14.35 -24.80 -20.26
N ILE A 64 13.06 -24.55 -20.53
CA ILE A 64 12.01 -25.56 -20.28
C ILE A 64 11.73 -26.28 -21.59
N ARG A 65 12.10 -27.57 -21.64
CA ARG A 65 11.65 -28.53 -22.67
C ARG A 65 10.25 -29.03 -22.29
N ARG A 66 9.34 -29.04 -23.27
CA ARG A 66 8.04 -29.72 -23.22
C ARG A 66 8.23 -31.25 -23.25
N PRO A 67 7.46 -32.04 -22.48
CA PRO A 67 7.15 -33.41 -22.87
C PRO A 67 5.80 -33.48 -23.61
N ARG A 68 5.79 -34.29 -24.67
CA ARG A 68 4.60 -34.72 -25.42
C ARG A 68 3.71 -35.62 -24.56
N GLY A 69 2.43 -35.65 -24.90
CA GLY A 69 1.34 -36.14 -24.07
C GLY A 69 1.25 -37.65 -23.87
N ASN A 70 0.36 -38.01 -22.95
CA ASN A 70 -0.40 -39.24 -23.03
C ASN A 70 -1.80 -39.02 -22.45
N SER A 71 -2.78 -39.58 -23.14
CA SER A 71 -4.22 -39.49 -22.89
C SER A 71 -4.64 -40.16 -21.59
N GLY A 72 -5.41 -39.44 -20.76
CA GLY A 72 -6.05 -39.97 -19.55
C GLY A 72 -7.17 -39.04 -19.09
N ARG A 73 -8.34 -39.62 -18.81
CA ARG A 73 -9.68 -39.03 -18.61
C ARG A 73 -9.76 -37.83 -17.63
N PRO A 74 -10.76 -36.94 -17.77
CA PRO A 74 -10.80 -35.66 -17.07
C PRO A 74 -11.07 -35.85 -15.57
N PHE A 75 -10.07 -35.52 -14.75
CA PHE A 75 -10.27 -35.26 -13.33
C PHE A 75 -11.17 -34.03 -13.18
N GLY A 76 -12.38 -34.25 -12.66
CA GLY A 76 -13.29 -33.18 -12.29
C GLY A 76 -12.63 -32.27 -11.25
N LEU A 77 -12.13 -31.11 -11.70
CA LEU A 77 -11.86 -29.99 -10.82
C LEU A 77 -13.18 -29.68 -10.12
N ARG A 78 -13.23 -29.94 -8.81
CA ARG A 78 -14.24 -29.31 -7.94
C ARG A 78 -14.13 -27.81 -8.19
N ARG A 79 -15.13 -27.25 -8.87
CA ARG A 79 -15.32 -25.81 -9.02
C ARG A 79 -15.09 -25.19 -7.64
N GLY A 80 -14.08 -24.34 -7.53
CA GLY A 80 -13.90 -23.52 -6.34
C GLY A 80 -15.23 -22.85 -6.03
N LYS A 81 -15.62 -22.83 -4.75
CA LYS A 81 -16.87 -22.22 -4.27
C LYS A 81 -17.12 -20.92 -5.03
N GLN A 82 -18.14 -20.95 -5.88
CA GLN A 82 -18.75 -19.78 -6.51
C GLN A 82 -19.12 -18.85 -5.34
N LEU A 83 -18.44 -17.71 -5.20
CA LEU A 83 -18.83 -16.68 -4.25
C LEU A 83 -20.14 -16.10 -4.78
N SER A 84 -21.25 -16.64 -4.30
CA SER A 84 -22.59 -16.18 -4.63
C SER A 84 -22.78 -14.77 -4.11
N ALA A 85 -23.43 -13.91 -4.90
CA ALA A 85 -24.02 -12.68 -4.40
C ALA A 85 -25.28 -13.07 -3.60
N ASN A 86 -25.07 -13.51 -2.36
CA ASN A 86 -26.15 -13.82 -1.43
C ASN A 86 -26.61 -12.52 -0.78
N THR A 87 -27.58 -11.86 -1.41
CA THR A 87 -28.41 -10.80 -0.83
C THR A 87 -27.70 -9.50 -0.41
N VAL A 88 -28.35 -8.36 -0.60
CA VAL A 88 -27.82 -7.02 -0.24
C VAL A 88 -28.95 -6.19 0.33
N TYR A 89 -28.67 -5.32 1.30
CA TYR A 89 -29.65 -4.37 1.80
C TYR A 89 -29.87 -3.21 0.81
N GLY A 90 -31.12 -2.93 0.50
CA GLY A 90 -31.54 -1.76 -0.26
C GLY A 90 -31.35 -0.45 0.50
N GLY A 91 -31.65 0.69 -0.14
CA GLY A 91 -31.55 2.01 0.48
C GLY A 91 -32.49 2.19 1.68
N GLY A 92 -33.65 1.52 1.66
CA GLY A 92 -34.64 1.52 2.74
C GLY A 92 -34.43 0.43 3.80
N GLY A 93 -33.35 -0.36 3.71
CA GLY A 93 -33.04 -1.45 4.65
C GLY A 93 -33.72 -2.79 4.34
N GLU A 94 -34.46 -2.89 3.24
CA GLU A 94 -35.05 -4.13 2.74
C GLU A 94 -33.99 -5.09 2.19
N LEU A 95 -34.24 -6.41 2.29
CA LEU A 95 -33.29 -7.40 1.79
C LEU A 95 -33.58 -7.74 0.32
N LEU A 96 -32.66 -7.36 -0.56
CA LEU A 96 -32.73 -7.64 -2.00
C LEU A 96 -32.15 -9.03 -2.29
N VAL A 97 -32.90 -9.82 -3.06
CA VAL A 97 -32.57 -11.22 -3.36
C VAL A 97 -32.43 -11.50 -4.86
N SER A 98 -33.05 -10.68 -5.71
CA SER A 98 -33.00 -10.88 -7.15
C SER A 98 -31.68 -10.34 -7.72
N THR A 99 -31.16 -11.00 -8.75
CA THR A 99 -29.90 -10.58 -9.39
C THR A 99 -29.97 -9.17 -9.96
N GLY A 100 -31.13 -8.79 -10.54
CA GLY A 100 -31.36 -7.45 -11.09
C GLY A 100 -31.31 -6.38 -10.01
N ASP A 101 -32.06 -6.58 -8.93
CA ASP A 101 -32.12 -5.62 -7.82
C ASP A 101 -30.77 -5.48 -7.11
N ILE A 102 -30.05 -6.60 -6.92
CA ILE A 102 -28.71 -6.57 -6.34
C ILE A 102 -27.77 -5.74 -7.20
N VAL A 103 -27.73 -5.97 -8.51
CA VAL A 103 -26.86 -5.21 -9.43
C VAL A 103 -27.27 -3.74 -9.50
N GLY A 104 -28.58 -3.45 -9.50
CA GLY A 104 -29.12 -2.10 -9.43
C GLY A 104 -28.69 -1.37 -8.16
N ARG A 105 -28.81 -2.03 -7.00
CA ARG A 105 -28.37 -1.50 -5.70
C ARG A 105 -26.87 -1.20 -5.65
N TRP A 106 -26.06 -2.07 -6.23
CA TRP A 106 -24.63 -1.83 -6.34
C TRP A 106 -24.31 -0.63 -7.25
N LYS A 107 -25.02 -0.50 -8.38
CA LYS A 107 -24.88 0.65 -9.28
C LYS A 107 -25.20 1.94 -8.53
N GLU A 108 -26.39 2.02 -7.93
CA GLU A 108 -26.85 3.16 -7.11
C GLU A 108 -25.79 3.56 -6.07
N TYR A 109 -25.32 2.60 -5.26
CA TYR A 109 -24.31 2.89 -4.24
C TYR A 109 -23.01 3.51 -4.80
N PHE A 110 -22.48 2.98 -5.91
CA PHE A 110 -21.25 3.51 -6.51
C PHE A 110 -21.49 4.79 -7.29
N GLU A 111 -22.66 4.97 -7.89
CA GLU A 111 -23.07 6.19 -8.58
C GLU A 111 -23.18 7.34 -7.58
N ASP A 112 -23.85 7.14 -6.44
CA ASP A 112 -23.95 8.15 -5.37
C ASP A 112 -22.57 8.48 -4.78
N LEU A 113 -21.74 7.45 -4.55
CA LEU A 113 -20.40 7.64 -4.01
C LEU A 113 -19.51 8.49 -4.92
N LEU A 114 -19.60 8.27 -6.23
CA LEU A 114 -18.70 8.87 -7.22
C LEU A 114 -19.28 10.14 -7.86
N ASN A 115 -20.47 10.56 -7.45
CA ASN A 115 -21.16 11.76 -7.93
C ASN A 115 -21.93 12.47 -6.78
N PRO A 116 -21.24 12.93 -5.72
CA PRO A 116 -21.89 13.69 -4.65
C PRO A 116 -22.45 15.03 -5.16
N THR A 117 -23.58 15.46 -4.61
CA THR A 117 -24.29 16.69 -5.00
C THR A 117 -23.52 17.97 -4.70
N ASP A 118 -22.61 17.97 -3.72
CA ASP A 118 -21.90 19.17 -3.23
C ASP A 118 -20.63 19.49 -4.04
N THR A 119 -20.54 19.09 -5.30
CA THR A 119 -19.28 19.26 -6.07
C THR A 119 -19.17 20.70 -6.59
N PRO A 120 -18.19 21.50 -6.14
CA PRO A 120 -18.01 22.84 -6.67
C PRO A 120 -17.62 22.79 -8.15
N SER A 121 -18.33 23.55 -8.98
CA SER A 121 -17.96 23.81 -10.36
C SER A 121 -16.78 24.77 -10.36
N VAL A 122 -15.57 24.27 -10.56
CA VAL A 122 -14.39 25.11 -10.80
C VAL A 122 -14.32 25.39 -12.29
N GLU A 123 -14.33 26.68 -12.65
CA GLU A 123 -14.11 27.12 -14.03
C GLU A 123 -12.69 26.76 -14.48
N GLU A 124 -12.58 26.21 -15.68
CA GLU A 124 -11.34 25.64 -16.20
C GLU A 124 -10.37 26.76 -16.59
N PRO A 125 -9.16 26.85 -15.99
CA PRO A 125 -8.15 27.74 -16.54
C PRO A 125 -7.72 27.25 -17.92
N GLU A 126 -7.74 28.15 -18.89
CA GLU A 126 -7.20 27.93 -20.23
C GLU A 126 -5.71 27.57 -20.15
N ALA A 127 -5.30 26.54 -20.89
CA ALA A 127 -3.92 26.09 -20.89
C ALA A 127 -3.05 27.05 -21.71
N GLU A 128 -2.12 27.76 -21.07
CA GLU A 128 -1.03 28.42 -21.78
C GLU A 128 -0.02 27.35 -22.26
N ASP A 129 0.08 27.20 -23.58
CA ASP A 129 1.04 26.30 -24.23
C ASP A 129 2.44 26.96 -24.26
N SER A 130 3.27 26.68 -23.26
CA SER A 130 4.71 26.92 -23.37
C SER A 130 5.52 25.78 -22.79
N GLU A 131 5.66 24.71 -23.57
CA GLU A 131 6.84 23.83 -23.71
C GLU A 131 6.46 22.59 -24.53
N VAL A 132 7.31 22.21 -25.48
CA VAL A 132 7.08 21.05 -26.35
C VAL A 132 7.50 19.78 -25.62
N ASP A 133 6.59 19.19 -24.85
CA ASP A 133 6.82 17.84 -24.33
C ASP A 133 6.95 16.83 -25.49
N SER A 134 7.94 15.94 -25.37
CA SER A 134 8.23 14.93 -26.40
C SER A 134 7.10 13.90 -26.56
N PHE A 135 6.90 13.39 -27.78
CA PHE A 135 5.96 12.29 -28.05
C PHE A 135 6.26 11.04 -27.21
N ILE A 136 5.26 10.19 -27.02
CA ILE A 136 5.45 8.88 -26.38
C ILE A 136 6.28 8.00 -27.30
N THR A 137 7.43 7.57 -26.82
CA THR A 137 8.34 6.72 -27.57
C THR A 137 7.88 5.27 -27.54
N GLN A 138 8.25 4.50 -28.57
CA GLN A 138 7.98 3.05 -28.58
C GLN A 138 8.71 2.33 -27.44
N ALA A 139 9.87 2.85 -27.01
CA ALA A 139 10.61 2.30 -25.88
C ALA A 139 9.80 2.40 -24.58
N GLU A 140 9.23 3.57 -24.27
CA GLU A 140 8.36 3.77 -23.09
C GLU A 140 7.18 2.79 -23.10
N ALA A 141 6.46 2.69 -24.22
CA ALA A 141 5.31 1.79 -24.34
C ALA A 141 5.73 0.31 -24.20
N THR A 142 6.84 -0.08 -24.83
CA THR A 142 7.37 -1.45 -24.79
C THR A 142 7.76 -1.85 -23.36
N GLU A 143 8.45 -0.98 -22.63
CA GLU A 143 8.87 -1.26 -21.26
C GLU A 143 7.66 -1.49 -20.35
N VAL A 144 6.63 -0.64 -20.49
CA VAL A 144 5.36 -0.78 -19.76
C VAL A 144 4.69 -2.12 -20.07
N VAL A 145 4.58 -2.50 -21.35
CA VAL A 145 3.96 -3.76 -21.77
C VAL A 145 4.70 -4.96 -21.17
N GLN A 146 6.03 -4.94 -21.18
CA GLN A 146 6.85 -6.02 -20.62
C GLN A 146 6.63 -6.20 -19.12
N GLN A 147 6.40 -5.09 -18.39
CA GLN A 147 6.17 -5.08 -16.95
C GLN A 147 4.73 -5.43 -16.53
N LEU A 148 3.79 -5.54 -17.46
CA LEU A 148 2.41 -5.95 -17.14
C LEU A 148 2.41 -7.29 -16.38
N LEU A 149 1.61 -7.42 -15.33
CA LEU A 149 1.48 -8.70 -14.64
C LEU A 149 0.50 -9.60 -15.41
N GLY A 150 0.89 -10.84 -15.68
CA GLY A 150 -0.01 -11.84 -16.28
C GLY A 150 -1.11 -12.29 -15.31
N GLY A 151 -2.15 -12.92 -15.85
CA GLY A 151 -3.27 -13.47 -15.09
C GLY A 151 -4.18 -12.43 -14.44
N LYS A 152 -4.12 -11.16 -14.89
CA LYS A 152 -4.99 -10.09 -14.39
C LYS A 152 -6.30 -10.04 -15.17
N ALA A 153 -7.37 -9.62 -14.49
CA ALA A 153 -8.68 -9.44 -15.10
C ALA A 153 -8.67 -8.26 -16.08
N PRO A 154 -9.34 -8.38 -17.24
CA PRO A 154 -9.43 -7.31 -18.22
C PRO A 154 -10.49 -6.26 -17.84
N GLY A 155 -10.46 -5.12 -18.53
CA GLY A 155 -11.51 -4.09 -18.48
C GLY A 155 -12.66 -4.40 -19.44
N VAL A 156 -13.31 -3.34 -19.93
CA VAL A 156 -14.43 -3.47 -20.90
C VAL A 156 -14.01 -4.05 -22.26
N ASP A 157 -12.74 -3.90 -22.61
CA ASP A 157 -12.15 -4.39 -23.87
C ASP A 157 -11.91 -5.91 -23.88
N GLU A 158 -12.01 -6.55 -22.71
CA GLU A 158 -11.71 -7.98 -22.49
C GLU A 158 -10.27 -8.38 -22.91
N ILE A 159 -9.37 -7.40 -23.10
CA ILE A 159 -7.97 -7.63 -23.50
C ILE A 159 -7.14 -7.97 -22.25
N ARG A 160 -6.51 -9.14 -22.28
CA ARG A 160 -5.62 -9.60 -21.20
C ARG A 160 -4.15 -9.20 -21.42
N PRO A 161 -3.35 -9.07 -20.34
CA PRO A 161 -1.93 -8.74 -20.43
C PRO A 161 -1.12 -9.59 -21.41
N GLU A 162 -1.45 -10.87 -21.53
CA GLU A 162 -0.75 -11.82 -22.40
C GLU A 162 -0.84 -11.44 -23.88
N TYR A 163 -1.94 -10.84 -24.32
CA TYR A 163 -2.11 -10.40 -25.71
C TYR A 163 -1.12 -9.30 -26.06
N LEU A 164 -1.04 -8.24 -25.24
CA LEU A 164 -0.09 -7.15 -25.50
C LEU A 164 1.36 -7.61 -25.39
N LYS A 165 1.67 -8.53 -24.45
CA LYS A 165 3.01 -9.11 -24.33
C LYS A 165 3.44 -9.97 -25.51
N SER A 166 2.48 -10.48 -26.28
CA SER A 166 2.76 -11.28 -27.48
C SER A 166 2.95 -10.45 -28.74
N LEU A 167 2.70 -9.13 -28.68
CA LEU A 167 2.93 -8.24 -29.80
C LEU A 167 4.41 -8.17 -30.17
N ASP A 168 4.67 -8.16 -31.47
CA ASP A 168 5.98 -7.92 -32.04
C ASP A 168 6.27 -6.41 -32.13
N VAL A 169 7.38 -6.05 -32.77
CA VAL A 169 7.80 -4.65 -32.94
C VAL A 169 6.75 -3.83 -33.71
N VAL A 170 6.03 -4.44 -34.65
CA VAL A 170 5.00 -3.78 -35.46
C VAL A 170 3.75 -3.54 -34.62
N GLY A 171 3.29 -4.55 -33.87
CA GLY A 171 2.16 -4.43 -32.95
C GLY A 171 2.40 -3.38 -31.85
N LEU A 172 3.62 -3.33 -31.31
CA LEU A 172 4.01 -2.31 -30.33
C LEU A 172 4.08 -0.90 -30.95
N SER A 173 4.49 -0.78 -32.21
CA SER A 173 4.45 0.48 -32.96
C SER A 173 3.00 1.00 -33.09
N TRP A 174 2.04 0.14 -33.45
CA TRP A 174 0.63 0.52 -33.52
C TRP A 174 0.05 0.94 -32.16
N LEU A 175 0.37 0.22 -31.08
CA LEU A 175 -0.04 0.61 -29.73
C LEU A 175 0.54 1.97 -29.33
N THR A 176 1.79 2.22 -29.66
CA THR A 176 2.48 3.50 -29.42
C THR A 176 1.84 4.62 -30.23
N HIS A 177 1.50 4.34 -31.50
CA HIS A 177 0.80 5.29 -32.36
C HIS A 177 -0.56 5.69 -31.76
N LEU A 178 -1.33 4.71 -31.28
CA LEU A 178 -2.60 4.96 -30.59
C LEU A 178 -2.43 5.83 -29.33
N CYS A 179 -1.39 5.57 -28.52
CA CYS A 179 -1.05 6.43 -27.38
C CYS A 179 -0.72 7.86 -27.80
N ASN A 180 -0.02 8.04 -28.93
CA ASN A 180 0.33 9.36 -29.45
C ASN A 180 -0.87 10.11 -30.05
N ILE A 181 -1.85 9.41 -30.62
CA ILE A 181 -3.12 10.02 -31.03
C ILE A 181 -3.84 10.59 -29.79
N ALA A 182 -3.91 9.81 -28.71
CA ALA A 182 -4.52 10.27 -27.47
C ALA A 182 -3.77 11.47 -26.86
N TRP A 183 -2.44 11.39 -26.82
CA TRP A 183 -1.55 12.47 -26.39
C TRP A 183 -1.75 13.77 -27.19
N ARG A 184 -1.79 13.70 -28.53
CA ARG A 184 -1.95 14.86 -29.41
C ARG A 184 -3.32 15.49 -29.28
N SER A 185 -4.37 14.66 -29.32
CA SER A 185 -5.75 15.14 -29.33
C SER A 185 -6.22 15.63 -27.96
N GLY A 186 -5.55 15.21 -26.86
CA GLY A 186 -6.06 15.45 -25.51
C GLY A 186 -7.36 14.69 -25.22
N THR A 187 -7.64 13.62 -25.97
CA THR A 187 -8.84 12.77 -25.82
C THR A 187 -8.46 11.30 -25.88
N VAL A 188 -9.21 10.45 -25.18
CA VAL A 188 -8.97 9.00 -25.17
C VAL A 188 -10.16 8.25 -25.78
N PRO A 189 -9.93 7.06 -26.37
CA PRO A 189 -11.02 6.17 -26.77
C PRO A 189 -12.01 5.90 -25.62
N LEU A 190 -13.29 5.72 -25.95
CA LEU A 190 -14.35 5.49 -24.97
C LEU A 190 -14.04 4.30 -24.05
N ASP A 191 -13.45 3.23 -24.58
CA ASP A 191 -13.04 2.05 -23.81
C ASP A 191 -12.02 2.39 -22.70
N TRP A 192 -11.16 3.40 -22.92
CA TRP A 192 -10.16 3.84 -21.94
C TRP A 192 -10.78 4.73 -20.86
N ALA A 193 -11.84 5.45 -21.21
CA ALA A 193 -12.65 6.25 -20.29
C ALA A 193 -13.68 5.41 -19.51
N THR A 194 -13.92 4.15 -19.92
CA THR A 194 -14.92 3.28 -19.29
C THR A 194 -14.29 2.29 -18.30
N GLY A 195 -14.74 2.37 -17.04
CA GLY A 195 -14.31 1.48 -15.96
C GLY A 195 -15.32 0.37 -15.63
N VAL A 196 -14.81 -0.81 -15.28
CA VAL A 196 -15.63 -1.89 -14.68
C VAL A 196 -15.33 -1.97 -13.19
N VAL A 197 -16.25 -1.49 -12.37
CA VAL A 197 -16.15 -1.53 -10.90
C VAL A 197 -16.50 -2.93 -10.40
N VAL A 198 -15.56 -3.54 -9.67
CA VAL A 198 -15.74 -4.84 -9.02
C VAL A 198 -15.66 -4.64 -7.50
N PRO A 199 -16.75 -4.88 -6.76
CA PRO A 199 -16.75 -4.73 -5.31
C PRO A 199 -15.97 -5.84 -4.62
N LEU A 200 -15.02 -5.47 -3.77
CA LEU A 200 -14.24 -6.38 -2.93
C LEU A 200 -14.60 -6.17 -1.47
N PHE A 201 -15.07 -7.24 -0.82
CA PHE A 201 -15.45 -7.20 0.59
C PHE A 201 -14.25 -6.81 1.49
N LYS A 202 -14.43 -5.79 2.35
CA LYS A 202 -13.42 -5.32 3.29
C LYS A 202 -13.61 -5.93 4.68
N LYS A 203 -14.70 -5.59 5.38
CA LYS A 203 -15.02 -6.03 6.76
C LYS A 203 -16.49 -5.78 7.09
N GLY A 204 -17.02 -6.32 8.20
CA GLY A 204 -18.39 -6.07 8.66
C GLY A 204 -19.42 -7.01 8.02
N ASP A 205 -20.67 -6.55 7.94
CA ASP A 205 -21.75 -7.31 7.28
C ASP A 205 -21.57 -7.29 5.75
N ARG A 206 -21.61 -8.48 5.13
CA ARG A 206 -21.50 -8.67 3.67
C ARG A 206 -22.71 -8.18 2.89
N ARG A 207 -23.83 -7.92 3.56
CA ARG A 207 -25.05 -7.41 2.92
C ARG A 207 -25.06 -5.89 2.78
N VAL A 208 -24.09 -5.19 3.37
CA VAL A 208 -24.01 -3.73 3.36
C VAL A 208 -22.98 -3.26 2.33
N CYS A 209 -23.39 -2.43 1.35
CA CYS A 209 -22.50 -1.98 0.27
C CYS A 209 -21.29 -1.17 0.74
N SER A 210 -21.42 -0.36 1.80
CA SER A 210 -20.33 0.46 2.35
C SER A 210 -19.18 -0.34 2.94
N ASN A 211 -19.38 -1.64 3.19
CA ASN A 211 -18.37 -2.58 3.65
C ASN A 211 -17.49 -3.14 2.53
N TYR A 212 -17.68 -2.67 1.30
CA TYR A 212 -16.92 -3.10 0.12
C TYR A 212 -16.09 -1.96 -0.46
N ARG A 213 -14.98 -2.33 -1.09
CA ARG A 213 -14.12 -1.43 -1.86
C ARG A 213 -14.33 -1.68 -3.35
N GLY A 214 -14.66 -0.64 -4.11
CA GLY A 214 -14.77 -0.74 -5.57
C GLY A 214 -13.41 -0.70 -6.24
N ILE A 215 -12.99 -1.81 -6.87
CA ILE A 215 -11.80 -1.80 -7.73
C ILE A 215 -12.23 -1.61 -9.19
N THR A 216 -11.68 -0.61 -9.84
CA THR A 216 -11.96 -0.30 -11.25
C THR A 216 -10.97 -1.04 -12.15
N LEU A 217 -11.51 -1.94 -12.99
CA LEU A 217 -10.77 -2.55 -14.07
C LEU A 217 -10.85 -1.64 -15.31
N LEU A 218 -9.70 -1.36 -15.91
CA LEU A 218 -9.55 -0.45 -17.04
C LEU A 218 -9.19 -1.22 -18.30
N SER A 219 -9.50 -0.64 -19.46
CA SER A 219 -8.96 -1.08 -20.74
C SER A 219 -7.43 -1.19 -20.67
N LEU A 220 -6.89 -2.26 -21.23
CA LEU A 220 -5.47 -2.58 -21.10
C LEU A 220 -4.57 -1.61 -21.90
N PRO A 221 -4.86 -1.26 -23.17
CA PRO A 221 -4.18 -0.15 -23.84
C PRO A 221 -4.26 1.17 -23.06
N GLY A 222 -5.43 1.51 -22.52
CA GLY A 222 -5.58 2.69 -21.65
C GLY A 222 -4.73 2.62 -20.38
N LYS A 223 -4.55 1.41 -19.82
CA LYS A 223 -3.65 1.18 -18.68
C LYS A 223 -2.18 1.36 -19.06
N VAL A 224 -1.77 0.92 -20.25
CA VAL A 224 -0.43 1.19 -20.79
C VAL A 224 -0.20 2.69 -20.90
N TYR A 225 -1.13 3.41 -21.53
CA TYR A 225 -1.08 4.87 -21.64
C TYR A 225 -0.98 5.55 -20.26
N SER A 226 -1.85 5.18 -19.31
CA SER A 226 -1.82 5.73 -17.95
C SER A 226 -0.49 5.48 -17.23
N ARG A 227 0.17 4.34 -17.49
CA ARG A 227 1.46 4.01 -16.87
C ARG A 227 2.61 4.81 -17.48
N VAL A 228 2.56 5.10 -18.78
CA VAL A 228 3.52 6.00 -19.41
C VAL A 228 3.39 7.41 -18.81
N LEU A 229 2.15 7.92 -18.72
CA LEU A 229 1.90 9.22 -18.10
C LEU A 229 2.32 9.26 -16.63
N GLU A 230 2.06 8.20 -15.87
CA GLU A 230 2.47 8.08 -14.47
C GLU A 230 3.97 8.25 -14.30
N ARG A 231 4.78 7.60 -15.13
CA ARG A 231 6.25 7.73 -15.06
C ARG A 231 6.73 9.15 -15.35
N ARG A 232 6.11 9.82 -16.34
CA ARG A 232 6.43 11.21 -16.69
C ARG A 232 6.05 12.15 -15.53
N VAL A 233 4.84 12.03 -15.00
CA VAL A 233 4.39 12.79 -13.82
C VAL A 233 5.29 12.53 -12.63
N GLN A 234 5.56 11.27 -12.30
CA GLN A 234 6.43 10.89 -11.16
C GLN A 234 7.79 11.55 -11.26
N SER A 235 8.39 11.61 -12.45
CA SER A 235 9.72 12.22 -12.64
C SER A 235 9.76 13.72 -12.31
N LEU A 236 8.65 14.43 -12.48
CA LEU A 236 8.53 15.85 -12.19
C LEU A 236 8.19 16.12 -10.72
N VAL A 237 7.29 15.32 -10.15
CA VAL A 237 6.73 15.57 -8.81
C VAL A 237 7.58 14.96 -7.69
N GLU A 238 8.26 13.83 -7.93
CA GLU A 238 9.02 13.11 -6.90
C GLU A 238 10.04 13.99 -6.14
N PRO A 239 10.84 14.86 -6.80
CA PRO A 239 11.77 15.75 -6.10
C PRO A 239 11.08 16.82 -5.24
N ARG A 240 9.78 17.07 -5.47
CA ARG A 240 9.00 18.11 -4.80
C ARG A 240 8.19 17.56 -3.62
N ILE A 241 7.91 16.26 -3.56
CA ILE A 241 7.11 15.64 -2.49
C ILE A 241 7.92 15.63 -1.19
N GLN A 242 7.32 16.08 -0.08
CA GLN A 242 7.98 16.18 1.21
C GLN A 242 8.29 14.79 1.80
N GLU A 243 9.25 14.73 2.73
CA GLU A 243 9.73 13.48 3.33
C GLU A 243 8.63 12.78 4.15
N GLU A 244 7.71 13.55 4.72
CA GLU A 244 6.57 13.10 5.52
C GLU A 244 5.61 12.21 4.73
N GLN A 245 5.54 12.35 3.40
CA GLN A 245 4.76 11.46 2.52
C GLN A 245 5.64 10.31 2.00
N CYS A 246 5.36 9.08 2.45
CA CYS A 246 6.15 7.90 2.08
C CYS A 246 5.41 6.89 1.19
N SER A 247 4.10 7.06 0.94
CA SER A 247 3.34 6.06 0.20
C SER A 247 3.61 6.10 -1.30
N PHE A 248 3.66 4.92 -1.92
CA PHE A 248 3.84 4.71 -3.37
C PHE A 248 5.08 5.36 -4.00
N ARG A 249 6.07 5.76 -3.19
CA ARG A 249 7.30 6.38 -3.66
C ARG A 249 8.44 5.37 -3.80
N PRO A 250 9.35 5.55 -4.78
CA PRO A 250 10.50 4.68 -4.93
C PRO A 250 11.36 4.65 -3.66
N SER A 251 11.76 3.44 -3.24
CA SER A 251 12.63 3.22 -2.08
C SER A 251 12.06 3.64 -0.72
N ARG A 252 10.73 3.83 -0.63
CA ARG A 252 10.01 4.09 0.63
C ARG A 252 8.95 3.02 0.84
N GLY A 253 8.66 2.72 2.11
CA GLY A 253 7.65 1.74 2.48
C GLY A 253 7.02 2.06 3.83
N THR A 254 6.08 1.19 4.24
CA THR A 254 5.40 1.32 5.53
C THR A 254 6.38 1.27 6.70
N LEU A 255 7.48 0.52 6.56
CA LEU A 255 8.48 0.37 7.61
C LEU A 255 9.21 1.68 7.92
N ASP A 256 9.40 2.57 6.94
CA ASP A 256 10.05 3.87 7.19
C ASP A 256 9.21 4.73 8.13
N GLN A 257 7.89 4.82 7.88
CA GLN A 257 6.97 5.55 8.76
C GLN A 257 6.86 4.91 10.14
N LEU A 258 6.77 3.58 10.18
CA LEU A 258 6.70 2.84 11.43
C LEU A 258 7.98 3.04 12.26
N TYR A 259 9.14 3.02 11.61
CA TYR A 259 10.43 3.24 12.25
C TYR A 259 10.53 4.66 12.80
N THR A 260 10.18 5.67 12.00
CA THR A 260 10.18 7.08 12.42
C THR A 260 9.28 7.28 13.65
N LEU A 261 8.04 6.81 13.60
CA LEU A 261 7.12 6.91 14.73
C LEU A 261 7.71 6.21 15.97
N HIS A 262 8.22 4.99 15.80
CA HIS A 262 8.81 4.24 16.90
C HIS A 262 10.03 4.93 17.53
N ARG A 263 10.90 5.54 16.72
CA ARG A 263 12.07 6.28 17.23
C ARG A 263 11.66 7.53 18.00
N VAL A 264 10.64 8.26 17.51
CA VAL A 264 10.05 9.39 18.24
C VAL A 264 9.55 8.94 19.60
N LEU A 265 8.75 7.86 19.65
CA LEU A 265 8.17 7.37 20.91
C LEU A 265 9.24 6.87 21.89
N GLU A 266 10.26 6.14 21.42
CA GLU A 266 11.37 5.71 22.29
C GLU A 266 12.15 6.89 22.87
N GLY A 267 12.55 7.85 22.03
CA GLY A 267 13.31 9.01 22.49
C GLY A 267 12.50 9.84 23.49
N SER A 268 11.24 10.10 23.18
CA SER A 268 10.33 10.80 24.08
C SER A 268 10.14 10.07 25.42
N TRP A 269 10.04 8.74 25.40
CA TRP A 269 9.98 7.94 26.63
C TRP A 269 11.26 8.05 27.48
N GLU A 270 12.43 7.98 26.84
CA GLU A 270 13.75 8.11 27.49
C GLU A 270 13.89 9.46 28.19
N PHE A 271 13.54 10.55 27.49
CA PHE A 271 13.66 11.91 28.00
C PHE A 271 12.44 12.42 28.80
N ALA A 272 11.46 11.55 29.09
CA ALA A 272 10.24 11.91 29.82
C ALA A 272 9.45 13.06 29.18
N GLN A 273 9.44 13.12 27.84
CA GLN A 273 8.68 14.09 27.08
C GLN A 273 7.40 13.44 26.56
N PRO A 274 6.22 14.03 26.82
CA PRO A 274 4.98 13.50 26.29
C PRO A 274 4.91 13.65 24.76
N VAL A 275 4.27 12.69 24.11
CA VAL A 275 3.91 12.77 22.69
C VAL A 275 2.42 12.57 22.56
N HIS A 276 1.75 13.61 22.07
CA HIS A 276 0.35 13.56 21.70
C HIS A 276 0.26 13.21 20.22
N MET A 277 -0.59 12.24 19.90
CA MET A 277 -0.79 11.72 18.54
C MET A 277 -2.26 11.80 18.17
N CYS A 278 -2.54 12.19 16.92
CA CYS A 278 -3.87 12.06 16.33
C CYS A 278 -3.76 11.22 15.05
N PHE A 279 -4.42 10.06 15.04
CA PHE A 279 -4.54 9.22 13.86
C PHE A 279 -5.79 9.67 13.10
N VAL A 280 -5.59 10.32 11.95
CA VAL A 280 -6.66 10.91 11.16
C VAL A 280 -7.10 9.93 10.07
N ASP A 281 -8.40 9.64 10.00
CA ASP A 281 -9.03 8.85 8.93
C ASP A 281 -9.80 9.79 8.00
N LEU A 282 -9.54 9.71 6.70
CA LEU A 282 -10.27 10.48 5.68
C LEU A 282 -11.41 9.66 5.08
N GLU A 283 -12.58 10.27 4.95
CA GLU A 283 -13.76 9.59 4.42
C GLU A 283 -13.61 9.30 2.92
N LYS A 284 -13.38 8.03 2.59
CA LYS A 284 -13.34 7.54 1.19
C LYS A 284 -12.43 8.41 0.32
N ALA A 285 -11.26 8.77 0.84
CA ALA A 285 -10.37 9.79 0.30
C ALA A 285 -10.14 9.66 -1.21
N PHE A 286 -9.82 8.45 -1.67
CA PHE A 286 -9.55 8.20 -3.09
C PHE A 286 -10.76 8.45 -4.00
N ASP A 287 -11.96 8.15 -3.50
CA ASP A 287 -13.21 8.23 -4.26
C ASP A 287 -13.77 9.66 -4.27
N ARG A 288 -13.26 10.56 -3.42
CA ARG A 288 -13.79 11.92 -3.24
C ARG A 288 -12.90 13.06 -3.74
N VAL A 289 -11.68 12.78 -4.20
CA VAL A 289 -10.76 13.82 -4.70
C VAL A 289 -11.44 14.71 -5.75
N PRO A 290 -11.57 16.03 -5.51
CA PRO A 290 -12.09 16.96 -6.50
C PRO A 290 -11.07 17.15 -7.62
N ARG A 291 -11.46 16.84 -8.86
CA ARG A 291 -10.55 16.84 -10.00
C ARG A 291 -10.10 18.25 -10.40
N GLY A 292 -10.97 19.25 -10.26
CA GLY A 292 -10.62 20.66 -10.52
C GLY A 292 -9.43 21.11 -9.69
N ILE A 293 -9.54 20.97 -8.36
CA ILE A 293 -8.46 21.26 -7.41
C ILE A 293 -7.24 20.41 -7.71
N LEU A 294 -7.40 19.11 -8.01
CA LEU A 294 -6.27 18.24 -8.37
C LEU A 294 -5.47 18.78 -9.56
N TRP A 295 -6.11 19.39 -10.57
CA TRP A 295 -5.40 19.95 -11.71
C TRP A 295 -4.56 21.18 -11.34
N GLU A 296 -5.06 22.01 -10.41
CA GLU A 296 -4.31 23.14 -9.85
C GLU A 296 -3.11 22.63 -9.04
N VAL A 297 -3.31 21.59 -8.21
CA VAL A 297 -2.19 20.99 -7.47
C VAL A 297 -1.14 20.42 -8.42
N LEU A 298 -1.54 19.72 -9.50
CA LEU A 298 -0.57 19.23 -10.48
C LEU A 298 0.21 20.37 -11.14
N TRP A 299 -0.44 21.49 -11.41
CA TRP A 299 0.20 22.70 -11.92
C TRP A 299 1.25 23.22 -10.92
N GLU A 300 0.90 23.38 -9.63
CA GLU A 300 1.88 23.77 -8.59
C GLU A 300 3.09 22.82 -8.51
N TYR A 301 2.88 21.53 -8.78
CA TYR A 301 3.93 20.50 -8.77
C TYR A 301 4.67 20.38 -10.11
N GLY A 302 4.45 21.29 -11.05
CA GLY A 302 5.26 21.42 -12.27
C GLY A 302 4.74 20.60 -13.44
N VAL A 303 3.53 20.05 -13.34
CA VAL A 303 2.89 19.29 -14.41
C VAL A 303 2.01 20.23 -15.21
N HIS A 304 2.55 20.70 -16.34
CA HIS A 304 1.92 21.72 -17.19
C HIS A 304 1.65 21.20 -18.61
N GLY A 305 1.06 22.07 -19.44
CA GLY A 305 1.03 21.93 -20.89
C GLY A 305 0.49 20.57 -21.39
N PRO A 306 1.16 19.94 -22.38
CA PRO A 306 0.70 18.69 -22.98
C PRO A 306 0.54 17.53 -21.99
N LEU A 307 1.41 17.40 -20.99
CA LEU A 307 1.30 16.34 -19.99
C LEU A 307 0.06 16.51 -19.11
N LEU A 308 -0.22 17.72 -18.64
CA LEU A 308 -1.44 17.98 -17.86
C LEU A 308 -2.69 17.71 -18.70
N ARG A 309 -2.70 18.13 -19.97
CA ARG A 309 -3.79 17.84 -20.92
C ARG A 309 -3.98 16.34 -21.13
N ALA A 310 -2.89 15.59 -21.29
CA ALA A 310 -2.92 14.13 -21.40
C ALA A 310 -3.46 13.45 -20.13
N VAL A 311 -3.06 13.92 -18.94
CA VAL A 311 -3.61 13.44 -17.67
C VAL A 311 -5.11 13.73 -17.57
N ARG A 312 -5.55 14.97 -17.88
CA ARG A 312 -6.97 15.35 -17.88
C ARG A 312 -7.79 14.50 -18.86
N SER A 313 -7.25 14.18 -20.04
CA SER A 313 -7.93 13.36 -21.05
C SER A 313 -8.41 12.00 -20.52
N LEU A 314 -7.65 11.42 -19.58
CA LEU A 314 -7.98 10.14 -18.94
C LEU A 314 -9.14 10.26 -17.94
N TYR A 315 -9.47 11.46 -17.49
CA TYR A 315 -10.53 11.75 -16.52
C TYR A 315 -11.71 12.54 -17.09
N ASN A 316 -11.63 12.97 -18.34
CA ASN A 316 -12.72 13.61 -19.05
C ASN A 316 -13.79 12.58 -19.43
N ARG A 317 -15.06 12.87 -19.12
CA ARG A 317 -16.22 12.04 -19.50
C ARG A 317 -16.10 10.58 -19.07
N ILE A 318 -15.54 10.31 -17.88
CA ILE A 318 -15.46 8.94 -17.34
C ILE A 318 -16.87 8.36 -17.18
N ARG A 319 -17.00 7.09 -17.56
CA ARG A 319 -18.17 6.27 -17.27
C ARG A 319 -17.75 5.02 -16.52
N SER A 320 -18.62 4.49 -15.67
CA SER A 320 -18.40 3.22 -15.00
C SER A 320 -19.64 2.35 -15.08
N LEU A 321 -19.43 1.04 -14.99
CA LEU A 321 -20.47 0.06 -14.70
C LEU A 321 -20.01 -0.81 -13.54
N VAL A 322 -20.95 -1.37 -12.78
CA VAL A 322 -20.65 -2.33 -11.73
C VAL A 322 -20.79 -3.75 -12.26
N ARG A 323 -19.84 -4.61 -11.92
CA ARG A 323 -19.87 -6.04 -12.25
C ARG A 323 -19.92 -6.89 -10.99
N ILE A 324 -21.00 -7.65 -10.86
CA ILE A 324 -21.21 -8.65 -9.82
C ILE A 324 -21.29 -10.02 -10.48
N ALA A 325 -20.32 -10.88 -10.18
CA ALA A 325 -20.15 -12.17 -10.86
C ALA A 325 -20.14 -12.01 -12.40
N SER A 326 -21.13 -12.56 -13.09
CA SER A 326 -21.29 -12.47 -14.55
C SER A 326 -22.22 -11.34 -15.01
N CYS A 327 -22.87 -10.63 -14.09
CA CYS A 327 -23.85 -9.59 -14.38
C CYS A 327 -23.18 -8.20 -14.35
N LYS A 328 -23.59 -7.34 -15.28
CA LYS A 328 -23.12 -5.95 -15.43
C LYS A 328 -24.32 -5.03 -15.25
N SER A 329 -24.14 -3.91 -14.55
CA SER A 329 -25.13 -2.82 -14.53
C SER A 329 -25.07 -2.00 -15.82
N ASP A 330 -26.03 -1.09 -15.96
CA ASP A 330 -25.90 0.01 -16.92
C ASP A 330 -24.74 0.93 -16.57
N LEU A 331 -24.27 1.67 -17.57
CA LEU A 331 -23.26 2.70 -17.43
C LEU A 331 -23.82 3.92 -16.68
N PHE A 332 -22.98 4.52 -15.84
CA PHE A 332 -23.23 5.79 -15.17
C PHE A 332 -22.00 6.71 -15.29
N PRO A 333 -22.18 8.05 -15.31
CA PRO A 333 -21.06 8.98 -15.32
C PRO A 333 -20.31 8.99 -13.97
N VAL A 334 -19.05 9.41 -13.97
CA VAL A 334 -18.23 9.56 -12.76
C VAL A 334 -17.57 10.93 -12.74
N HIS A 335 -18.02 11.79 -11.84
CA HIS A 335 -17.63 13.20 -11.78
C HIS A 335 -16.48 13.47 -10.81
N VAL A 336 -16.38 12.74 -9.69
CA VAL A 336 -15.34 12.97 -8.68
C VAL A 336 -14.40 11.77 -8.50
N GLY A 337 -13.33 11.97 -7.74
CA GLY A 337 -12.45 10.90 -7.31
C GLY A 337 -11.52 10.36 -8.39
N LEU A 338 -10.68 9.44 -7.94
CA LEU A 338 -9.66 8.76 -8.71
C LEU A 338 -10.02 7.28 -8.89
N ARG A 339 -9.49 6.64 -9.94
CA ARG A 339 -9.87 5.26 -10.29
C ARG A 339 -9.00 4.25 -9.55
N GLN A 340 -9.56 3.58 -8.54
CA GLN A 340 -8.86 2.53 -7.78
C GLN A 340 -8.48 1.36 -8.69
N GLY A 341 -7.19 1.23 -9.04
CA GLY A 341 -6.70 0.23 -10.00
C GLY A 341 -6.02 0.81 -11.25
N CYS A 342 -6.11 2.13 -11.43
CA CYS A 342 -5.31 2.90 -12.37
C CYS A 342 -3.90 3.14 -11.80
N PRO A 343 -2.83 2.85 -12.57
CA PRO A 343 -1.46 3.20 -12.20
C PRO A 343 -1.26 4.68 -11.86
N LEU A 344 -1.77 5.57 -12.71
CA LEU A 344 -1.60 7.02 -12.58
C LEU A 344 -2.30 7.57 -11.33
N SER A 345 -3.45 7.02 -10.94
CA SER A 345 -4.19 7.52 -9.79
C SER A 345 -3.40 7.53 -8.48
N LEU A 346 -2.39 6.65 -8.33
CA LEU A 346 -1.57 6.60 -7.12
C LEU A 346 -0.70 7.86 -6.98
N VAL A 347 0.04 8.23 -8.03
CA VAL A 347 0.88 9.44 -7.99
C VAL A 347 0.02 10.71 -7.85
N LEU A 348 -1.14 10.75 -8.51
CA LEU A 348 -2.08 11.87 -8.37
C LEU A 348 -2.56 12.04 -6.92
N PHE A 349 -2.88 10.94 -6.26
CA PHE A 349 -3.37 10.97 -4.89
C PHE A 349 -2.29 11.41 -3.89
N ILE A 350 -1.06 10.89 -4.02
CA ILE A 350 0.01 11.25 -3.07
C ILE A 350 0.43 12.71 -3.22
N VAL A 351 0.43 13.27 -4.44
CA VAL A 351 0.73 14.68 -4.70
C VAL A 351 -0.35 15.57 -4.07
N PHE A 352 -1.61 15.18 -4.24
CA PHE A 352 -2.74 15.86 -3.63
C PHE A 352 -2.66 15.88 -2.09
N MET A 353 -2.38 14.73 -1.48
CA MET A 353 -2.17 14.62 -0.03
C MET A 353 -0.93 15.39 0.45
N ASP A 354 0.15 15.40 -0.33
CA ASP A 354 1.36 16.20 -0.02
C ASP A 354 1.06 17.70 0.00
N ARG A 355 0.23 18.21 -0.92
CA ARG A 355 -0.21 19.61 -0.89
C ARG A 355 -1.02 19.95 0.35
N ILE A 356 -1.98 19.10 0.74
CA ILE A 356 -2.75 19.31 1.97
C ILE A 356 -1.81 19.36 3.18
N SER A 357 -0.90 18.39 3.27
CA SER A 357 0.12 18.33 4.31
C SER A 357 0.97 19.60 4.37
N ARG A 358 1.50 20.03 3.23
CA ARG A 358 2.40 21.19 3.12
C ARG A 358 1.79 22.47 3.65
N CYS A 359 0.52 22.74 3.34
CA CYS A 359 -0.12 23.97 3.82
C CYS A 359 -0.73 23.82 5.22
N SER A 360 -0.86 22.60 5.73
CA SER A 360 -1.22 22.38 7.13
C SER A 360 -0.06 22.58 8.11
N GLN A 361 1.18 22.72 7.60
CA GLN A 361 2.37 22.87 8.41
C GLN A 361 2.30 24.11 9.31
N GLY A 362 2.61 23.92 10.59
CA GLY A 362 2.68 24.99 11.58
C GLY A 362 3.99 24.99 12.36
N LEU A 363 3.95 25.52 13.58
CA LEU A 363 5.11 25.55 14.48
C LEU A 363 5.23 24.29 15.36
N GLU A 364 4.16 23.50 15.41
CA GLU A 364 3.99 22.28 16.20
C GLU A 364 4.74 21.10 15.59
N GLY A 365 4.96 20.08 16.42
CA GLY A 365 5.71 18.88 16.06
C GLY A 365 6.66 18.45 17.15
N VAL A 366 7.03 17.17 17.14
CA VAL A 366 8.01 16.63 18.08
C VAL A 366 9.40 16.90 17.53
N ARG A 367 10.30 17.43 18.37
CA ARG A 367 11.71 17.61 18.01
C ARG A 367 12.46 16.28 18.11
N PHE A 368 13.17 15.94 17.05
CA PHE A 368 14.04 14.76 17.00
C PHE A 368 15.38 15.15 16.36
N GLY A 369 16.39 15.38 17.21
CA GLY A 369 17.62 16.05 16.78
C GLY A 369 17.33 17.46 16.24
N ASP A 370 17.89 17.77 15.08
CA ASP A 370 17.67 19.05 14.39
C ASP A 370 16.36 19.12 13.58
N HIS A 371 15.61 18.02 13.55
CA HIS A 371 14.37 17.91 12.76
C HIS A 371 13.15 18.08 13.64
N ARG A 372 12.08 18.62 13.05
CA ARG A 372 10.76 18.68 13.69
C ARG A 372 9.80 17.81 12.89
N ILE A 373 9.25 16.80 13.55
CA ILE A 373 8.34 15.84 12.93
C ILE A 373 6.92 16.19 13.40
N SER A 374 6.14 16.81 12.51
CA SER A 374 4.75 17.23 12.78
C SER A 374 3.73 16.23 12.25
N SER A 375 4.07 15.48 11.21
CA SER A 375 3.18 14.49 10.62
C SER A 375 3.92 13.32 9.97
N LEU A 376 3.22 12.19 9.87
CA LEU A 376 3.63 11.01 9.12
C LEU A 376 2.46 10.62 8.22
N ILE A 377 2.70 10.54 6.92
CA ILE A 377 1.65 10.32 5.93
C ILE A 377 1.98 9.10 5.07
N PHE A 378 1.01 8.19 5.00
CA PHE A 378 1.06 7.05 4.10
C PHE A 378 -0.27 6.94 3.35
N ALA A 379 -0.36 7.61 2.20
CA ALA A 379 -1.61 7.77 1.45
C ALA A 379 -2.69 8.44 2.32
N ASP A 380 -3.76 7.72 2.66
CA ASP A 380 -4.87 8.20 3.50
C ASP A 380 -4.63 8.01 5.01
N ASP A 381 -3.66 7.18 5.40
CA ASP A 381 -3.27 7.01 6.80
C ASP A 381 -2.37 8.18 7.24
N VAL A 382 -2.88 9.07 8.09
CA VAL A 382 -2.18 10.28 8.58
C VAL A 382 -2.02 10.21 10.10
N VAL A 383 -0.81 10.51 10.58
CA VAL A 383 -0.52 10.69 12.01
C VAL A 383 0.00 12.09 12.24
N LEU A 384 -0.70 12.88 13.05
CA LEU A 384 -0.22 14.18 13.53
C LEU A 384 0.46 14.00 14.89
N LEU A 385 1.59 14.68 15.09
CA LEU A 385 2.42 14.57 16.29
C LEU A 385 2.64 15.94 16.92
N ALA A 386 2.51 16.04 18.23
CA ALA A 386 2.78 17.28 18.96
C ALA A 386 3.23 17.01 20.42
N PRO A 387 3.95 17.94 21.06
CA PRO A 387 4.40 17.78 22.44
C PRO A 387 3.29 18.06 23.48
N SER A 388 2.16 18.65 23.08
CA SER A 388 1.05 18.97 23.98
C SER A 388 -0.31 18.77 23.30
N SER A 389 -1.36 18.62 24.11
CA SER A 389 -2.75 18.51 23.61
C SER A 389 -3.21 19.78 22.88
N LEU A 390 -2.74 20.96 23.31
CA LEU A 390 -3.08 22.24 22.68
C LEU A 390 -2.45 22.34 21.29
N ASP A 391 -1.16 22.00 21.19
CA ASP A 391 -0.44 22.00 19.92
C ASP A 391 -1.04 20.96 18.95
N LEU A 392 -1.44 19.79 19.47
CA LEU A 392 -2.10 18.78 18.64
C LEU A 392 -3.47 19.26 18.14
N GLN A 393 -4.24 19.97 18.96
CA GLN A 393 -5.52 20.57 18.56
C GLN A 393 -5.34 21.61 17.45
N HIS A 394 -4.30 22.46 17.54
CA HIS A 394 -3.99 23.42 16.47
C HIS A 394 -3.54 22.72 15.19
N ALA A 395 -2.70 21.69 15.29
CA ALA A 395 -2.27 20.88 14.15
C ALA A 395 -3.45 20.19 13.45
N LEU A 396 -4.35 19.58 14.23
CA LEU A 396 -5.58 18.97 13.73
C LEU A 396 -6.48 20.00 13.06
N GLY A 397 -6.67 21.17 13.69
CA GLY A 397 -7.51 22.25 13.15
C GLY A 397 -7.02 22.74 11.78
N ARG A 398 -5.71 22.98 11.63
CA ARG A 398 -5.14 23.38 10.33
C ARG A 398 -5.22 22.28 9.29
N PHE A 399 -4.88 21.05 9.65
CA PHE A 399 -4.98 19.92 8.72
C PHE A 399 -6.40 19.72 8.22
N ALA A 400 -7.39 19.83 9.12
CA ALA A 400 -8.79 19.69 8.76
C ALA A 400 -9.29 20.86 7.90
N ALA A 401 -8.87 22.10 8.18
CA ALA A 401 -9.21 23.26 7.35
C ALA A 401 -8.65 23.13 5.92
N GLU A 402 -7.40 22.66 5.78
CA GLU A 402 -6.82 22.39 4.46
C GLU A 402 -7.49 21.21 3.75
N CYS A 403 -7.91 20.18 4.49
CA CYS A 403 -8.72 19.09 3.92
C CYS A 403 -10.04 19.64 3.38
N GLU A 404 -10.76 20.44 4.15
CA GLU A 404 -12.05 21.02 3.76
C GLU A 404 -11.91 21.96 2.55
N ALA A 405 -10.89 22.82 2.55
CA ALA A 405 -10.56 23.67 1.41
C ALA A 405 -10.24 22.85 0.14
N ALA A 406 -9.61 21.68 0.30
CA ALA A 406 -9.35 20.74 -0.78
C ALA A 406 -10.56 19.83 -1.11
N GLY A 407 -11.73 20.03 -0.49
CA GLY A 407 -12.95 19.23 -0.69
C GLY A 407 -12.89 17.80 -0.11
N MET A 408 -11.98 17.56 0.82
CA MET A 408 -11.82 16.30 1.57
C MET A 408 -12.52 16.39 2.92
N ARG A 409 -12.94 15.24 3.47
CA ARG A 409 -13.63 15.17 4.77
C ARG A 409 -12.90 14.26 5.73
N VAL A 410 -12.64 14.76 6.94
CA VAL A 410 -12.09 13.99 8.07
C VAL A 410 -13.23 13.24 8.77
N SER A 411 -13.01 11.95 9.05
CA SER A 411 -13.96 11.10 9.75
C SER A 411 -13.76 11.22 11.26
N THR A 412 -14.60 11.98 11.96
CA THR A 412 -14.57 12.08 13.44
C THR A 412 -14.69 10.71 14.11
N SER A 413 -15.64 9.89 13.64
CA SER A 413 -15.96 8.56 14.20
C SER A 413 -14.87 7.49 14.09
N LYS A 414 -13.80 7.75 13.31
CA LYS A 414 -12.71 6.80 13.08
C LYS A 414 -11.34 7.39 13.37
N SER A 415 -11.26 8.70 13.55
CA SER A 415 -10.03 9.36 13.96
C SER A 415 -9.89 9.20 15.46
N GLU A 416 -8.70 8.85 15.92
CA GLU A 416 -8.47 8.51 17.33
C GLU A 416 -7.24 9.27 17.85
N ALA A 417 -7.31 9.72 19.10
CA ALA A 417 -6.20 10.36 19.80
C ALA A 417 -5.46 9.34 20.67
N MET A 418 -4.14 9.46 20.79
CA MET A 418 -3.33 8.64 21.70
C MET A 418 -2.25 9.51 22.32
N VAL A 419 -1.92 9.24 23.59
CA VAL A 419 -0.84 9.95 24.29
C VAL A 419 0.17 8.94 24.80
N LEU A 420 1.44 9.18 24.50
CA LEU A 420 2.56 8.53 25.15
C LEU A 420 3.09 9.46 26.23
N ASP A 421 2.95 9.06 27.49
CA ASP A 421 3.57 9.75 28.64
C ASP A 421 3.77 8.76 29.81
N ARG A 422 4.70 9.07 30.72
CA ARG A 422 4.95 8.31 31.95
C ARG A 422 3.79 8.38 32.94
N LYS A 423 2.93 9.38 32.79
CA LYS A 423 1.69 9.54 33.55
C LYS A 423 0.50 9.48 32.61
N LYS A 424 -0.65 9.02 33.11
CA LYS A 424 -1.89 9.09 32.34
C LYS A 424 -2.29 10.56 32.19
N VAL A 425 -2.31 11.03 30.95
CA VAL A 425 -2.69 12.39 30.57
C VAL A 425 -3.93 12.32 29.70
N ALA A 426 -4.93 13.14 30.02
CA ALA A 426 -6.10 13.32 29.18
C ALA A 426 -5.75 14.21 27.98
N CYS A 427 -6.18 13.81 26.78
CA CYS A 427 -6.06 14.54 25.54
C CYS A 427 -7.46 14.64 24.94
N THR A 428 -8.09 15.79 25.10
CA THR A 428 -9.43 16.04 24.58
C THR A 428 -9.29 16.84 23.30
N LEU A 429 -9.30 16.15 22.16
CA LEU A 429 -9.34 16.79 20.86
C LEU A 429 -10.79 16.96 20.41
N GLN A 430 -11.11 18.12 19.85
CA GLN A 430 -12.41 18.43 19.29
C GLN A 430 -12.31 18.69 17.80
N PHE A 431 -13.23 18.13 17.03
CA PHE A 431 -13.38 18.39 15.61
C PHE A 431 -14.85 18.31 15.21
N GLY A 432 -15.35 19.29 14.47
CA GLY A 432 -16.77 19.32 14.04
C GLY A 432 -17.79 19.36 15.19
N GLY A 433 -17.41 19.86 16.36
CA GLY A 433 -18.24 19.84 17.57
C GLY A 433 -18.27 18.49 18.31
N GLU A 434 -17.57 17.47 17.81
CA GLU A 434 -17.43 16.17 18.44
C GLU A 434 -16.06 16.01 19.10
N VAL A 435 -16.00 15.24 20.19
CA VAL A 435 -14.74 14.88 20.85
C VAL A 435 -14.20 13.60 20.23
N LEU A 436 -12.94 13.62 19.80
CA LEU A 436 -12.29 12.41 19.29
C LEU A 436 -12.01 11.43 20.43
N PRO A 437 -12.24 10.12 20.24
CA PRO A 437 -11.95 9.12 21.24
C PRO A 437 -10.44 9.06 21.52
N GLN A 438 -10.07 9.10 22.80
CA GLN A 438 -8.70 8.80 23.25
C GLN A 438 -8.56 7.29 23.50
N VAL A 439 -7.56 6.67 22.87
CA VAL A 439 -7.28 5.23 22.95
C VAL A 439 -5.92 4.96 23.62
N GLU A 440 -5.80 3.77 24.23
CA GLU A 440 -4.52 3.27 24.79
C GLU A 440 -3.74 2.40 23.78
N GLU A 441 -4.40 1.94 22.71
CA GLU A 441 -3.76 1.17 21.66
C GLU A 441 -4.30 1.55 20.27
N PHE A 442 -3.42 1.65 19.29
CA PHE A 442 -3.80 1.96 17.92
C PHE A 442 -3.01 1.12 16.91
N LYS A 443 -3.68 0.63 15.88
CA LYS A 443 -3.04 -0.15 14.80
C LYS A 443 -2.71 0.74 13.60
N TYR A 444 -1.46 1.18 13.53
CA TYR A 444 -0.95 2.00 12.43
C TYR A 444 -0.13 1.16 11.45
N LEU A 445 -0.43 1.24 10.15
CA LEU A 445 0.24 0.50 9.06
C LEU A 445 0.48 -1.00 9.36
N GLY A 446 -0.47 -1.61 10.07
CA GLY A 446 -0.41 -3.03 10.41
C GLY A 446 0.25 -3.36 11.75
N VAL A 447 0.97 -2.45 12.40
CA VAL A 447 1.65 -2.62 13.70
C VAL A 447 0.83 -1.97 14.82
N LEU A 448 0.73 -2.64 15.97
CA LEU A 448 0.05 -2.10 17.15
C LEU A 448 1.02 -1.24 17.98
N PHE A 449 0.62 0.01 18.23
CA PHE A 449 1.28 0.94 19.14
C PHE A 449 0.47 1.06 20.43
N MET A 450 1.16 1.18 21.56
CA MET A 450 0.58 1.30 22.89
C MET A 450 0.94 2.66 23.50
N SER A 451 0.04 3.26 24.27
CA SER A 451 0.27 4.50 25.04
C SER A 451 1.39 4.38 26.09
N GLU A 452 1.76 3.16 26.46
CA GLU A 452 2.85 2.85 27.40
C GLU A 452 4.20 2.63 26.69
N GLY A 453 4.25 2.67 25.36
CA GLY A 453 5.47 2.42 24.58
C GLY A 453 5.94 0.95 24.55
N ARG A 454 5.24 0.03 25.23
CA ARG A 454 5.58 -1.40 25.26
C ARG A 454 5.12 -2.13 23.99
N MET A 455 5.92 -3.09 23.53
CA MET A 455 5.62 -3.89 22.33
C MET A 455 5.18 -5.33 22.58
N ASP A 456 5.13 -5.79 23.83
CA ASP A 456 4.80 -7.19 24.14
C ASP A 456 3.46 -7.62 23.51
N ARG A 457 2.44 -6.73 23.55
CA ARG A 457 1.14 -6.98 22.92
C ARG A 457 1.20 -7.08 21.40
N GLU A 458 2.06 -6.31 20.73
CA GLU A 458 2.26 -6.44 19.27
C GLU A 458 2.94 -7.76 18.93
N ILE A 459 3.97 -8.14 19.70
CA ILE A 459 4.69 -9.41 19.51
C ILE A 459 3.71 -10.59 19.69
N ASP A 460 2.93 -10.59 20.76
CA ASP A 460 1.92 -11.62 21.02
C ASP A 460 0.84 -11.66 19.93
N ARG A 461 0.42 -10.50 19.42
CA ARG A 461 -0.53 -10.40 18.30
C ARG A 461 0.05 -11.00 17.02
N ARG A 462 1.34 -10.77 16.72
CA ARG A 462 2.04 -11.34 15.56
C ARG A 462 2.20 -12.84 15.67
N ILE A 463 2.59 -13.32 16.85
CA ILE A 463 2.63 -14.75 17.18
C ILE A 463 1.23 -15.36 16.99
N GLY A 464 0.18 -14.73 17.50
CA GLY A 464 -1.21 -15.18 17.34
C GLY A 464 -1.65 -15.29 15.87
N ALA A 465 -1.32 -14.27 15.06
CA ALA A 465 -1.60 -14.26 13.63
C ALA A 465 -0.84 -15.37 12.88
N ALA A 466 0.46 -15.52 13.16
CA ALA A 466 1.29 -16.58 12.58
C ALA A 466 0.79 -17.98 12.99
N ALA A 467 0.36 -18.15 14.24
CA ALA A 467 -0.23 -19.39 14.73
C ALA A 467 -1.52 -19.75 13.97
N ALA A 468 -2.38 -18.76 13.69
CA ALA A 468 -3.60 -18.96 12.92
C ALA A 468 -3.30 -19.37 11.47
N VAL A 469 -2.32 -18.72 10.84
CA VAL A 469 -1.81 -19.10 9.52
C VAL A 469 -1.27 -20.53 9.55
N MET A 470 -0.44 -20.87 10.53
CA MET A 470 0.13 -22.21 10.64
C MET A 470 -0.94 -23.29 10.82
N ARG A 471 -1.96 -23.06 11.63
CA ARG A 471 -3.10 -23.98 11.78
C ARG A 471 -3.85 -24.20 10.45
N SER A 472 -4.08 -23.13 9.70
CA SER A 472 -4.72 -23.21 8.38
C SER A 472 -3.83 -23.98 7.38
N MET A 473 -2.55 -23.62 7.32
CA MET A 473 -1.55 -24.26 6.45
C MET A 473 -1.34 -25.73 6.79
N TYR A 474 -1.39 -26.09 8.07
CA TYR A 474 -1.23 -27.48 8.48
C TYR A 474 -2.30 -28.36 7.81
N ARG A 475 -3.56 -27.93 7.90
CA ARG A 475 -4.73 -28.63 7.33
C ARG A 475 -4.74 -28.66 5.79
N SER A 476 -4.32 -27.57 5.15
CA SER A 476 -4.44 -27.39 3.70
C SER A 476 -3.19 -27.77 2.91
N VAL A 477 -2.00 -27.74 3.53
CA VAL A 477 -0.71 -27.84 2.85
C VAL A 477 0.19 -28.90 3.51
N VAL A 478 0.45 -28.80 4.82
CA VAL A 478 1.50 -29.60 5.47
C VAL A 478 1.17 -31.09 5.45
N VAL A 479 -0.08 -31.46 5.76
CA VAL A 479 -0.53 -32.87 5.80
C VAL A 479 -0.79 -33.47 4.42
N LYS A 480 -0.85 -32.66 3.36
CA LYS A 480 -1.15 -33.13 1.99
C LYS A 480 0.06 -33.86 1.41
N LYS A 481 -0.10 -35.16 1.14
CA LYS A 481 0.98 -36.01 0.57
C LYS A 481 1.23 -35.69 -0.90
N GLU A 482 0.23 -35.11 -1.57
CA GLU A 482 0.25 -34.72 -2.97
C GLU A 482 1.18 -33.52 -3.24
N LEU A 483 1.48 -32.74 -2.19
CA LEU A 483 2.37 -31.60 -2.28
C LEU A 483 3.81 -32.02 -2.01
N SER A 484 4.72 -31.66 -2.92
CA SER A 484 6.15 -31.86 -2.70
C SER A 484 6.65 -31.06 -1.50
N ARG A 485 7.67 -31.57 -0.83
CA ARG A 485 8.32 -30.87 0.29
C ARG A 485 8.80 -29.46 -0.10
N LYS A 486 9.32 -29.32 -1.32
CA LYS A 486 9.71 -28.02 -1.89
C LYS A 486 8.53 -27.05 -1.98
N ALA A 487 7.36 -27.50 -2.46
CA ALA A 487 6.16 -26.66 -2.52
C ALA A 487 5.68 -26.24 -1.13
N LYS A 488 5.70 -27.16 -0.16
CA LYS A 488 5.32 -26.86 1.24
C LYS A 488 6.22 -25.78 1.85
N LEU A 489 7.54 -25.92 1.65
CA LEU A 489 8.52 -24.93 2.11
C LEU A 489 8.33 -23.56 1.47
N LEU A 490 8.08 -23.52 0.15
CA LEU A 490 7.81 -22.26 -0.54
C LEU A 490 6.57 -21.57 0.00
N ILE A 491 5.49 -22.31 0.26
CA ILE A 491 4.27 -21.75 0.84
C ILE A 491 4.54 -21.25 2.26
N TYR A 492 5.31 -21.98 3.07
CA TYR A 492 5.72 -21.56 4.41
C TYR A 492 6.51 -20.25 4.39
N GLN A 493 7.54 -20.18 3.53
CA GLN A 493 8.36 -18.98 3.35
C GLN A 493 7.57 -17.79 2.78
N SER A 494 6.52 -18.05 2.00
CA SER A 494 5.74 -16.98 1.35
C SER A 494 4.57 -16.46 2.19
N ILE A 495 4.09 -17.23 3.18
CA ILE A 495 2.90 -16.88 3.95
C ILE A 495 3.21 -16.78 5.45
N TYR A 496 3.77 -17.84 6.05
CA TYR A 496 4.00 -17.88 7.49
C TYR A 496 5.10 -16.90 7.90
N VAL A 497 6.28 -16.98 7.26
CA VAL A 497 7.43 -16.13 7.62
C VAL A 497 7.07 -14.64 7.56
N PRO A 498 6.51 -14.10 6.46
CA PRO A 498 6.16 -12.68 6.40
C PRO A 498 5.07 -12.28 7.40
N THR A 499 4.15 -13.19 7.75
CA THR A 499 3.11 -12.91 8.75
C THR A 499 3.73 -12.69 10.13
N LEU A 500 4.73 -13.51 10.48
CA LEU A 500 5.42 -13.44 11.76
C LEU A 500 6.41 -12.27 11.82
N THR A 501 7.18 -12.03 10.76
CA THR A 501 8.32 -11.10 10.78
C THR A 501 7.99 -9.68 10.35
N TYR A 502 6.77 -9.38 9.89
CA TYR A 502 6.44 -8.01 9.50
C TYR A 502 6.53 -7.06 10.72
N GLY A 503 7.38 -6.03 10.60
CA GLY A 503 7.62 -5.05 11.66
C GLY A 503 8.58 -5.50 12.76
N HIS A 504 9.24 -6.65 12.60
CA HIS A 504 10.17 -7.18 13.61
C HIS A 504 11.41 -6.28 13.81
N GLU A 505 11.74 -5.45 12.83
CA GLU A 505 12.82 -4.46 12.87
C GLU A 505 12.62 -3.43 13.99
N LEU A 506 11.38 -3.28 14.46
CA LEU A 506 11.01 -2.36 15.52
C LEU A 506 11.14 -3.00 16.91
N TRP A 507 11.17 -4.34 17.00
CA TRP A 507 11.00 -5.04 18.27
C TRP A 507 12.20 -4.85 19.22
N VAL A 508 11.97 -4.08 20.27
CA VAL A 508 12.74 -4.09 21.51
C VAL A 508 12.27 -5.30 22.33
N MET A 509 13.01 -6.40 22.19
CA MET A 509 12.69 -7.65 22.87
C MET A 509 13.32 -7.70 24.26
N THR A 510 12.50 -8.00 25.27
CA THR A 510 13.02 -8.52 26.54
C THR A 510 13.47 -9.97 26.36
N GLU A 511 14.25 -10.52 27.31
CA GLU A 511 14.61 -11.94 27.28
C GLU A 511 13.36 -12.83 27.17
N ARG A 512 12.30 -12.52 27.92
CA ARG A 512 11.03 -13.25 27.91
C ARG A 512 10.35 -13.20 26.53
N SER A 513 10.27 -12.02 25.92
CA SER A 513 9.62 -11.85 24.62
C SER A 513 10.41 -12.56 23.50
N SER A 514 11.75 -12.52 23.57
CA SER A 514 12.63 -13.28 22.69
C SER A 514 12.44 -14.79 22.83
N TRP A 515 12.37 -15.29 24.07
CA TRP A 515 12.08 -16.69 24.36
C TRP A 515 10.70 -17.11 23.86
N ASN A 516 9.67 -16.25 23.94
CA ASN A 516 8.33 -16.56 23.42
C ASN A 516 8.33 -16.68 21.89
N VAL A 517 8.97 -15.75 21.17
CA VAL A 517 9.11 -15.82 19.71
C VAL A 517 9.87 -17.08 19.31
N PHE A 518 11.01 -17.35 19.97
CA PHE A 518 11.83 -18.53 19.71
C PHE A 518 11.06 -19.82 19.98
N THR A 519 10.41 -19.92 21.14
CA THR A 519 9.56 -21.06 21.52
C THR A 519 8.43 -21.22 20.52
N HIS A 520 7.81 -20.14 20.02
CA HIS A 520 6.77 -20.25 19.01
C HIS A 520 7.28 -20.85 17.70
N CYS A 521 8.43 -20.38 17.20
CA CYS A 521 9.08 -20.93 16.02
C CYS A 521 9.39 -22.44 16.16
N ILE A 522 9.67 -22.90 17.38
CA ILE A 522 10.02 -24.31 17.67
C ILE A 522 8.79 -25.17 18.04
N THR A 523 7.80 -24.62 18.73
CA THR A 523 6.65 -25.36 19.28
C THR A 523 5.44 -25.40 18.35
N CYS A 524 5.32 -24.46 17.41
CA CYS A 524 4.44 -24.64 16.23
C CYS A 524 4.83 -25.87 15.40
N ASP A 525 6.00 -26.43 15.69
CA ASP A 525 6.59 -27.58 15.02
C ASP A 525 6.38 -28.91 15.78
N ASP A 526 5.96 -28.90 17.05
CA ASP A 526 6.08 -30.09 17.93
C ASP A 526 4.77 -30.57 18.59
N LYS A 527 3.60 -30.07 18.16
CA LYS A 527 2.33 -30.39 18.84
C LYS A 527 1.79 -31.82 18.70
N ASP A 528 2.45 -32.76 18.04
CA ASP A 528 1.98 -34.17 17.94
C ASP A 528 3.10 -35.22 18.06
N GLY A 529 3.97 -35.13 19.07
CA GLY A 529 4.80 -36.27 19.51
C GLY A 529 5.69 -36.93 18.44
N GLY A 530 5.99 -36.22 17.35
CA GLY A 530 6.56 -36.83 16.15
C GLY A 530 7.45 -35.88 15.37
N LYS A 531 8.68 -35.66 15.84
CA LYS A 531 9.82 -34.98 15.16
C LYS A 531 9.38 -33.88 14.17
N CYS A 532 9.41 -32.64 14.66
CA CYS A 532 9.43 -31.32 14.00
C CYS A 532 9.49 -31.30 12.45
N PHE A 533 8.59 -30.54 11.80
CA PHE A 533 8.56 -30.35 10.35
C PHE A 533 9.84 -29.65 9.87
N ILE A 534 10.35 -28.64 10.60
CA ILE A 534 11.66 -28.03 10.32
C ILE A 534 12.82 -29.02 10.55
N CYS A 535 12.78 -29.87 11.59
CA CYS A 535 13.83 -30.84 11.90
C CYS A 535 13.84 -32.03 10.94
N LYS A 536 12.69 -32.50 10.46
CA LYS A 536 12.58 -33.49 9.37
C LYS A 536 12.97 -32.88 8.02
N THR A 537 12.85 -31.56 7.87
CA THR A 537 13.04 -30.84 6.61
C THR A 537 14.40 -30.13 6.48
N LEU A 538 15.20 -30.04 7.56
CA LEU A 538 16.57 -29.51 7.50
C LEU A 538 17.64 -30.59 7.76
N ARG A 539 17.25 -31.81 8.16
CA ARG A 539 18.17 -32.96 8.31
C ARG A 539 18.44 -33.75 7.01
N SER A 540 17.85 -33.36 5.87
CA SER A 540 18.24 -33.85 4.54
C SER A 540 18.42 -32.68 3.61
#